data_AF-A0A484FJA7-F1
#
_entry.id   AF-A0A484FJA7-F1
#
_cell.length_a   1.000
_cell.length_b   1.000
_cell.length_c   1.000
_cell.angle_alpha   90.00
_cell.angle_beta   90.00
_cell.angle_gamma   90.00
#
_symmetry.space_group_name_H-M   'P 1'
#
loop_
_entity.id
_entity.type
_entity.pdbx_description
1 polymer ?
#
loop_
_entity_poly.entity_id
_entity_poly.type
_entity_poly.pdbx_seq_one_letter_code
_entity_poly.pdbx_strand_id
1 'polypeptide(L)'
;MLVQRYATLALFIFSVLANALTLGPRSKSSEAEPHRWLAKRGELKRIVIVGGSVGEDSHAHCTPHQVRRIDEDIAWMRKLAASAYNFLLEEDSHTTAAYIAWFGANNADRKTADAIRREVYDAIWDLGDDTDAYVAELEGYSGAVVLGCPDTTTEPLCENAVAVANRPGNFARLCPLYFQQSFDYEEQFRSWRMSRTRSLTGAETLLHEMTHLPGVVGSWNTDDIAYEKDKCLLLRDAEMINNADNYMLFALEPGFHIADIFLVGEDFDPTNINEVIWAVATRSCLDVIAFLSYKDGNTGLILYVSHRYWAMF
;
A
#
# COMPACT_ATOMS: atom_id res chain seq x y z
N MET A 1 -60.69 36.56 -35.17
CA MET A 1 -60.76 35.47 -36.17
C MET A 1 -59.58 34.55 -35.88
N LEU A 2 -59.67 33.62 -34.90
CA LEU A 2 -60.10 32.21 -35.02
C LEU A 2 -59.40 31.50 -36.19
N VAL A 3 -58.54 30.49 -36.03
CA VAL A 3 -58.76 29.07 -35.60
C VAL A 3 -57.33 28.46 -35.41
N GLN A 4 -56.83 27.93 -34.29
CA GLN A 4 -57.03 26.70 -33.48
C GLN A 4 -56.91 25.31 -34.19
N ARG A 5 -56.08 24.41 -33.60
CA ARG A 5 -56.09 22.90 -33.63
C ARG A 5 -55.20 22.22 -34.69
N TYR A 6 -54.17 21.43 -34.33
CA TYR A 6 -54.05 20.10 -33.68
C TYR A 6 -54.06 18.89 -34.65
N ALA A 7 -53.10 17.98 -34.44
CA ALA A 7 -53.02 16.57 -34.85
C ALA A 7 -52.80 16.28 -36.36
N THR A 8 -52.09 15.24 -36.81
CA THR A 8 -52.17 13.85 -36.34
C THR A 8 -50.98 13.01 -36.81
N LEU A 9 -50.54 12.13 -35.91
CA LEU A 9 -49.67 10.97 -36.04
C LEU A 9 -50.38 9.82 -36.80
N ALA A 10 -49.69 9.11 -37.71
CA ALA A 10 -50.05 7.77 -38.19
C ALA A 10 -48.76 7.11 -38.70
N LEU A 11 -48.05 6.23 -37.97
CA LEU A 11 -48.37 4.86 -37.54
C LEU A 11 -48.56 3.89 -38.72
N PHE A 12 -47.49 3.17 -39.07
CA PHE A 12 -47.58 1.85 -39.69
C PHE A 12 -47.00 0.82 -38.73
N ILE A 13 -47.90 0.06 -38.12
CA ILE A 13 -47.63 -1.22 -37.46
C ILE A 13 -47.78 -2.29 -38.55
N PHE A 14 -46.80 -3.17 -38.69
CA PHE A 14 -47.07 -4.56 -39.01
C PHE A 14 -46.34 -5.46 -38.02
N SER A 15 -47.11 -6.42 -37.55
CA SER A 15 -46.92 -7.18 -36.32
C SER A 15 -45.97 -8.36 -36.48
N VAL A 16 -45.31 -8.60 -35.35
CA VAL A 16 -44.64 -9.80 -34.84
C VAL A 16 -45.30 -11.13 -35.25
N LEU A 17 -44.49 -12.12 -35.67
CA LEU A 17 -44.43 -13.44 -35.03
C LEU A 17 -43.23 -14.29 -35.47
N ALA A 18 -42.38 -14.55 -34.47
CA ALA A 18 -41.64 -15.78 -34.17
C ALA A 18 -40.83 -16.47 -35.28
N ASN A 19 -39.51 -16.40 -35.12
CA ASN A 19 -38.73 -17.63 -34.99
C ASN A 19 -37.76 -17.52 -33.81
N ALA A 20 -37.97 -18.42 -32.86
CA ALA A 20 -37.08 -18.65 -31.74
C ALA A 20 -35.74 -19.18 -32.26
N LEU A 21 -34.68 -18.42 -32.04
CA LEU A 21 -33.34 -18.99 -31.92
C LEU A 21 -32.86 -18.70 -30.51
N THR A 22 -32.78 -19.80 -29.78
CA THR A 22 -32.45 -19.97 -28.39
C THR A 22 -31.14 -19.26 -28.01
N LEU A 23 -31.23 -18.50 -26.93
CA LEU A 23 -30.13 -18.06 -26.09
C LEU A 23 -29.23 -19.26 -25.72
N GLY A 24 -28.06 -19.34 -26.36
CA GLY A 24 -26.91 -20.11 -25.88
C GLY A 24 -25.93 -19.15 -25.20
N PRO A 25 -25.24 -19.57 -24.13
CA PRO A 25 -24.52 -18.67 -23.25
C PRO A 25 -23.38 -17.96 -23.99
N ARG A 26 -23.36 -16.64 -23.81
CA ARG A 26 -22.27 -15.72 -24.19
C ARG A 26 -20.95 -16.38 -23.85
N SER A 27 -20.14 -16.67 -24.88
CA SER A 27 -18.81 -17.27 -24.72
C SER A 27 -18.03 -16.44 -23.70
N LYS A 28 -17.63 -17.07 -22.60
CA LYS A 28 -16.61 -16.55 -21.71
C LYS A 28 -15.38 -16.25 -22.56
N SER A 29 -15.11 -14.97 -22.81
CA SER A 29 -13.77 -14.57 -23.21
C SER A 29 -12.84 -15.06 -22.11
N SER A 30 -11.86 -15.87 -22.49
CA SER A 30 -10.84 -16.39 -21.59
C SER A 30 -10.17 -15.24 -20.85
N GLU A 31 -10.60 -15.00 -19.61
CA GLU A 31 -9.74 -14.41 -18.60
C GLU A 31 -8.53 -15.33 -18.54
N ALA A 32 -7.39 -14.82 -19.04
CA ALA A 32 -6.13 -15.50 -18.87
C ALA A 32 -5.88 -15.55 -17.36
N GLU A 33 -6.13 -16.72 -16.75
CA GLU A 33 -5.63 -17.03 -15.42
C GLU A 33 -4.12 -16.77 -15.43
N PRO A 34 -3.60 -15.87 -14.56
CA PRO A 34 -2.16 -15.71 -14.43
C PRO A 34 -1.59 -17.03 -13.92
N HIS A 35 -0.64 -17.59 -14.68
CA HIS A 35 0.01 -18.84 -14.38
C HIS A 35 0.48 -18.92 -12.92
N ARG A 36 -0.24 -19.75 -12.15
CA ARG A 36 -0.12 -20.05 -10.72
C ARG A 36 1.12 -20.90 -10.37
N TRP A 37 2.30 -20.55 -10.89
CA TRP A 37 3.51 -21.37 -10.73
C TRP A 37 4.80 -20.56 -10.56
N LEU A 38 4.85 -19.74 -9.52
CA LEU A 38 6.05 -19.49 -8.72
C LEU A 38 5.58 -19.55 -7.27
N ALA A 39 6.15 -20.48 -6.49
CA ALA A 39 5.66 -20.87 -5.17
C ALA A 39 5.40 -19.66 -4.26
N LYS A 40 4.14 -19.52 -3.83
CA LYS A 40 3.70 -18.59 -2.78
C LYS A 40 4.43 -18.98 -1.49
N ARG A 41 5.31 -18.13 -0.94
CA ARG A 41 6.17 -18.49 0.21
C ARG A 41 5.62 -18.10 1.58
N GLY A 42 4.62 -17.23 1.66
CA GLY A 42 3.84 -17.04 2.87
C GLY A 42 2.85 -18.18 3.06
N GLU A 43 3.02 -18.98 4.11
CA GLU A 43 2.11 -20.09 4.47
C GLU A 43 0.89 -19.60 5.25
N LEU A 44 0.99 -18.42 5.88
CA LEU A 44 -0.09 -17.82 6.66
C LEU A 44 -0.98 -16.99 5.74
N LYS A 45 -2.30 -17.19 5.85
CA LYS A 45 -3.31 -16.61 4.94
C LYS A 45 -4.52 -16.03 5.66
N ARG A 46 -4.39 -15.83 6.97
CA ARG A 46 -5.44 -15.31 7.84
C ARG A 46 -4.87 -14.79 9.15
N ILE A 47 -5.67 -14.00 9.85
CA ILE A 47 -5.36 -13.46 11.18
C ILE A 47 -6.35 -14.02 12.19
N VAL A 48 -5.86 -14.49 13.33
CA VAL A 48 -6.69 -14.88 14.48
C VAL A 48 -6.27 -14.10 15.71
N ILE A 49 -7.18 -13.94 16.67
CA ILE A 49 -6.94 -13.15 17.88
C ILE A 49 -7.04 -14.03 19.13
N VAL A 50 -6.18 -13.79 20.12
CA VAL A 50 -6.40 -14.28 21.48
C VAL A 50 -7.60 -13.52 22.08
N GLY A 51 -8.76 -14.16 22.14
CA GLY A 51 -10.02 -13.45 22.41
C GLY A 51 -11.21 -14.35 22.67
N GLY A 52 -12.39 -13.73 22.75
CA GLY A 52 -13.64 -14.41 23.09
C GLY A 52 -13.58 -15.10 24.46
N SER A 53 -14.47 -16.06 24.68
CA SER A 53 -14.44 -16.90 25.89
C SER A 53 -13.32 -17.93 25.86
N VAL A 54 -12.74 -18.21 24.69
CA VAL A 54 -11.72 -19.24 24.52
C VAL A 54 -10.35 -18.78 25.01
N GLY A 55 -10.06 -17.49 24.90
CA GLY A 55 -8.82 -16.88 25.39
C GLY A 55 -8.99 -16.06 26.67
N GLU A 56 -10.13 -16.12 27.36
CA GLU A 56 -10.44 -15.26 28.52
C GLU A 56 -9.41 -15.38 29.66
N ASP A 57 -8.79 -16.55 29.81
CA ASP A 57 -7.77 -16.81 30.83
C ASP A 57 -6.34 -16.42 30.39
N SER A 58 -6.15 -16.01 29.13
CA SER A 58 -4.82 -15.69 28.61
C SER A 58 -4.38 -14.29 29.00
N HIS A 59 -3.12 -14.15 29.37
CA HIS A 59 -2.49 -12.85 29.64
C HIS A 59 -2.42 -11.93 28.40
N ALA A 60 -2.63 -12.49 27.21
CA ALA A 60 -2.68 -11.75 25.95
C ALA A 60 -4.10 -11.56 25.42
N HIS A 61 -5.14 -11.72 26.25
CA HIS A 61 -6.53 -11.55 25.83
C HIS A 61 -6.82 -10.15 25.28
N CYS A 62 -7.39 -10.11 24.09
CA CYS A 62 -7.94 -8.90 23.49
C CYS A 62 -9.41 -8.74 23.86
N THR A 63 -9.73 -7.63 24.51
CA THR A 63 -11.12 -7.27 24.81
C THR A 63 -11.94 -7.04 23.53
N PRO A 64 -13.29 -7.14 23.58
CA PRO A 64 -14.13 -6.86 22.41
C PRO A 64 -13.92 -5.47 21.79
N HIS A 65 -13.50 -4.48 22.57
CA HIS A 65 -13.15 -3.15 22.06
C HIS A 65 -11.84 -3.18 21.27
N GLN A 66 -10.81 -3.84 21.80
CA GLN A 66 -9.53 -4.01 21.09
C GLN A 66 -9.71 -4.82 19.81
N VAL A 67 -10.51 -5.89 19.81
CA VAL A 67 -10.80 -6.68 18.61
C VAL A 67 -11.39 -5.81 17.50
N ARG A 68 -12.44 -5.04 17.79
CA ARG A 68 -13.04 -4.14 16.78
C ARG A 68 -12.03 -3.14 16.22
N ARG A 69 -11.18 -2.59 17.09
CA ARG A 69 -10.11 -1.69 16.66
C ARG A 69 -9.12 -2.40 15.73
N ILE A 70 -8.73 -3.63 16.06
CA ILE A 70 -7.82 -4.45 15.25
C ILE A 70 -8.45 -4.79 13.89
N ASP A 71 -9.73 -5.16 13.84
CA ASP A 71 -10.44 -5.44 12.58
C ASP A 71 -10.41 -4.22 11.64
N GLU A 72 -10.68 -3.03 12.17
CA GLU A 72 -10.58 -1.78 11.40
C GLU A 72 -9.14 -1.54 10.90
N ASP A 73 -8.15 -1.78 11.75
CA ASP A 73 -6.74 -1.61 11.43
C ASP A 73 -6.25 -2.63 10.39
N ILE A 74 -6.74 -3.88 10.40
CA ILE A 74 -6.46 -4.92 9.38
C ILE A 74 -7.04 -4.52 8.04
N ALA A 75 -8.29 -4.04 8.01
CA ALA A 75 -8.92 -3.59 6.77
C ALA A 75 -8.11 -2.45 6.10
N TRP A 76 -7.56 -1.53 6.91
CA TRP A 76 -6.69 -0.47 6.42
C TRP A 76 -5.28 -0.94 6.05
N MET A 77 -4.71 -1.89 6.80
CA MET A 77 -3.43 -2.53 6.46
C MET A 77 -3.51 -3.19 5.08
N ARG A 78 -4.62 -3.91 4.80
CA ARG A 78 -4.87 -4.52 3.49
C ARG A 78 -4.93 -3.48 2.38
N LYS A 79 -5.55 -2.31 2.62
CA LYS A 79 -5.59 -1.19 1.66
C LYS A 79 -4.21 -0.62 1.38
N LEU A 80 -3.39 -0.42 2.42
CA LEU A 80 -1.99 0.02 2.30
C LEU A 80 -1.17 -0.96 1.44
N ALA A 81 -1.26 -2.25 1.77
CA ALA A 81 -0.57 -3.31 1.02
C ALA A 81 -1.03 -3.36 -0.44
N ALA A 82 -2.34 -3.26 -0.71
CA ALA A 82 -2.88 -3.20 -2.06
C ALA A 82 -2.36 -1.98 -2.84
N SER A 83 -2.25 -0.82 -2.17
CA SER A 83 -1.74 0.40 -2.79
C SER A 83 -0.28 0.22 -3.24
N ALA A 84 0.58 -0.27 -2.35
CA ALA A 84 1.99 -0.60 -2.66
C ALA A 84 2.15 -1.66 -3.72
N TYR A 85 1.32 -2.71 -3.67
CA TYR A 85 1.30 -3.74 -4.69
C TYR A 85 1.01 -3.15 -6.07
N ASN A 86 -0.02 -2.30 -6.18
CA ASN A 86 -0.45 -1.70 -7.44
C ASN A 86 0.60 -0.73 -7.99
N PHE A 87 1.24 0.07 -7.14
CA PHE A 87 2.34 0.94 -7.56
C PHE A 87 3.47 0.14 -8.19
N LEU A 88 3.89 -0.95 -7.53
CA LEU A 88 5.00 -1.79 -8.00
C LEU A 88 4.64 -2.61 -9.25
N LEU A 89 3.36 -2.66 -9.64
CA LEU A 89 2.93 -3.33 -10.86
C LEU A 89 3.34 -2.55 -12.11
N GLU A 90 3.43 -1.22 -12.02
CA GLU A 90 3.77 -0.32 -13.13
C GLU A 90 5.18 -0.61 -13.68
N GLU A 91 5.37 -0.43 -14.99
CA GLU A 91 6.58 -0.85 -15.74
C GLU A 91 7.88 -0.28 -15.13
N ASP A 92 7.86 1.01 -14.78
CA ASP A 92 9.04 1.77 -14.33
C ASP A 92 9.01 2.15 -12.84
N SER A 93 8.11 1.57 -12.05
CA SER A 93 7.92 1.89 -10.62
C SER A 93 9.21 1.86 -9.79
N HIS A 94 10.07 0.90 -10.07
CA HIS A 94 11.38 0.69 -9.45
C HIS A 94 12.39 1.83 -9.68
N THR A 95 12.17 2.70 -10.67
CA THR A 95 13.06 3.83 -10.98
C THR A 95 12.56 5.16 -10.40
N THR A 96 11.40 5.15 -9.74
CA THR A 96 10.78 6.37 -9.20
C THR A 96 11.51 6.86 -7.96
N ALA A 97 11.40 8.16 -7.69
CA ALA A 97 11.91 8.77 -6.48
C ALA A 97 11.33 8.11 -5.21
N ALA A 98 10.03 7.80 -5.21
CA ALA A 98 9.38 7.09 -4.10
C ALA A 98 10.02 5.71 -3.85
N TYR A 99 10.27 4.92 -4.90
CA TYR A 99 10.93 3.62 -4.72
C TYR A 99 12.36 3.78 -4.20
N ILE A 100 13.14 4.69 -4.79
CA ILE A 100 14.54 4.91 -4.42
C ILE A 100 14.65 5.45 -2.99
N ALA A 101 13.75 6.33 -2.56
CA ALA A 101 13.75 6.89 -1.21
C ALA A 101 13.58 5.81 -0.13
N TRP A 102 12.77 4.79 -0.40
CA TRP A 102 12.42 3.78 0.59
C TRP A 102 13.15 2.45 0.43
N PHE A 103 13.67 2.13 -0.74
CA PHE A 103 14.38 0.88 -0.98
C PHE A 103 15.82 1.06 -1.47
N GLY A 104 16.25 2.28 -1.76
CA GLY A 104 17.62 2.59 -2.17
C GLY A 104 17.87 2.37 -3.66
N ALA A 105 18.83 3.13 -4.21
CA ALA A 105 19.12 3.15 -5.64
C ALA A 105 19.75 1.85 -6.14
N ASN A 106 20.54 1.16 -5.31
CA ASN A 106 21.17 -0.12 -5.67
C ASN A 106 20.17 -1.28 -5.73
N ASN A 107 18.95 -1.09 -5.21
CA ASN A 107 17.85 -2.06 -5.29
C ASN A 107 16.81 -1.65 -6.36
N ALA A 108 17.05 -0.56 -7.09
CA ALA A 108 16.16 0.00 -8.11
C ALA A 108 16.21 -0.80 -9.42
N ASP A 109 15.88 -2.09 -9.34
CA ASP A 109 15.77 -2.97 -10.48
C ASP A 109 14.40 -3.68 -10.50
N ARG A 110 13.95 -4.01 -11.70
CA ARG A 110 12.62 -4.60 -11.90
C ARG A 110 12.42 -5.90 -11.11
N LYS A 111 13.45 -6.75 -11.00
CA LYS A 111 13.36 -8.04 -10.33
C LYS A 111 13.15 -7.86 -8.83
N THR A 112 13.84 -6.90 -8.22
CA THR A 112 13.69 -6.58 -6.80
C THR A 112 12.33 -5.96 -6.49
N ALA A 113 11.86 -5.00 -7.29
CA ALA A 113 10.51 -4.46 -7.14
C ALA A 113 9.41 -5.51 -7.29
N ASP A 114 9.55 -6.40 -8.29
CA ASP A 114 8.62 -7.51 -8.49
C ASP A 114 8.64 -8.52 -7.34
N ALA A 115 9.79 -8.71 -6.67
CA ALA A 115 9.89 -9.55 -5.50
C ALA A 115 9.25 -8.89 -4.27
N ILE A 116 9.52 -7.62 -3.98
CA ILE A 116 8.84 -6.87 -2.92
C ILE A 116 7.33 -6.92 -3.09
N ARG A 117 6.84 -6.69 -4.32
CA ARG A 117 5.43 -6.74 -4.64
C ARG A 117 4.79 -8.08 -4.28
N ARG A 118 5.40 -9.20 -4.70
CA ARG A 118 4.83 -10.55 -4.55
C ARG A 118 5.10 -11.21 -3.21
N GLU A 119 6.28 -10.99 -2.64
CA GLU A 119 6.71 -11.68 -1.43
C GLU A 119 6.32 -10.90 -0.17
N VAL A 120 6.14 -9.58 -0.26
CA VAL A 120 5.76 -8.74 0.88
C VAL A 120 4.32 -8.26 0.76
N TYR A 121 4.01 -7.39 -0.20
CA TYR A 121 2.70 -6.74 -0.23
C TYR A 121 1.54 -7.66 -0.62
N ASP A 122 1.72 -8.56 -1.58
CA ASP A 122 0.73 -9.59 -1.92
C ASP A 122 0.51 -10.55 -0.73
N ALA A 123 1.57 -10.91 -0.02
CA ALA A 123 1.49 -11.79 1.13
C ALA A 123 0.75 -11.16 2.31
N ILE A 124 0.99 -9.88 2.61
CA ILE A 124 0.25 -9.12 3.62
C ILE A 124 -1.20 -8.95 3.19
N TRP A 125 -1.45 -8.64 1.92
CA TRP A 125 -2.80 -8.52 1.38
C TRP A 125 -3.57 -9.84 1.48
N ASP A 126 -2.93 -10.99 1.31
CA ASP A 126 -3.59 -12.29 1.42
C ASP A 126 -4.08 -12.63 2.83
N LEU A 127 -3.66 -11.91 3.88
CA LEU A 127 -4.05 -12.19 5.26
C LEU A 127 -5.52 -11.92 5.57
N GLY A 128 -6.25 -11.25 4.68
CA GLY A 128 -7.66 -10.90 4.90
C GLY A 128 -7.86 -9.41 5.17
N ASP A 129 -9.10 -9.00 5.39
CA ASP A 129 -9.51 -7.65 5.81
C ASP A 129 -10.12 -7.62 7.23
N ASP A 130 -10.27 -8.77 7.88
CA ASP A 130 -10.79 -8.92 9.23
C ASP A 130 -10.13 -10.10 9.98
N THR A 131 -10.59 -10.35 11.20
CA THR A 131 -10.14 -11.47 12.02
C THR A 131 -11.03 -12.69 11.82
N ASP A 132 -10.40 -13.83 11.53
CA ASP A 132 -11.11 -15.06 11.18
C ASP A 132 -11.77 -15.74 12.38
N ALA A 133 -11.08 -15.76 13.53
CA ALA A 133 -11.45 -16.57 14.68
C ALA A 133 -10.71 -16.14 15.96
N TYR A 134 -11.20 -16.65 17.09
CA TYR A 134 -10.52 -16.57 18.37
C TYR A 134 -9.71 -17.84 18.70
N VAL A 135 -8.59 -17.64 19.38
CA VAL A 135 -7.74 -18.71 19.93
C VAL A 135 -7.50 -18.49 21.42
N ALA A 136 -7.05 -19.54 22.10
CA ALA A 136 -6.85 -19.52 23.54
C ALA A 136 -5.55 -18.81 23.96
N GLU A 137 -4.47 -18.96 23.18
CA GLU A 137 -3.14 -18.52 23.59
C GLU A 137 -2.39 -17.80 22.46
N LEU A 138 -1.41 -16.98 22.85
CA LEU A 138 -0.53 -16.26 21.94
C LEU A 138 0.66 -17.13 21.52
N GLU A 139 0.42 -18.03 20.56
CA GLU A 139 1.43 -18.91 19.99
C GLU A 139 1.18 -19.15 18.50
N GLY A 140 2.10 -19.82 17.81
CA GLY A 140 1.93 -20.12 16.39
C GLY A 140 0.69 -20.98 16.12
N TYR A 141 -0.14 -20.56 15.17
CA TYR A 141 -1.38 -21.25 14.82
C TYR A 141 -1.38 -21.67 13.35
N SER A 142 -1.86 -22.89 13.08
CA SER A 142 -1.79 -23.46 11.73
C SER A 142 -2.47 -22.57 10.69
N GLY A 143 -1.66 -22.04 9.77
CA GLY A 143 -2.09 -21.19 8.66
C GLY A 143 -2.52 -19.77 9.05
N ALA A 144 -2.30 -19.32 10.28
CA ALA A 144 -2.68 -17.99 10.73
C ALA A 144 -1.56 -17.25 11.49
N VAL A 145 -1.56 -15.93 11.37
CA VAL A 145 -0.88 -15.05 12.34
C VAL A 145 -1.78 -14.92 13.56
N VAL A 146 -1.21 -15.05 14.75
CA VAL A 146 -1.93 -14.80 16.00
C VAL A 146 -1.61 -13.41 16.53
N LEU A 147 -2.63 -12.63 16.84
CA LEU A 147 -2.50 -11.33 17.52
C LEU A 147 -2.99 -11.45 18.96
N GLY A 148 -2.23 -10.88 19.89
CA GLY A 148 -2.61 -10.80 21.30
C GLY A 148 -2.41 -9.40 21.86
N CYS A 149 -3.09 -9.10 22.96
CA CYS A 149 -3.13 -7.78 23.57
C CYS A 149 -2.62 -7.82 25.03
N PRO A 150 -1.34 -8.18 25.27
CA PRO A 150 -0.82 -8.26 26.63
C PRO A 150 -0.74 -6.89 27.29
N ASP A 151 -0.76 -6.89 28.62
CA ASP A 151 -0.42 -5.72 29.41
C ASP A 151 1.10 -5.62 29.68
N THR A 152 1.54 -4.47 30.19
CA THR A 152 2.95 -4.25 30.52
C THR A 152 3.42 -4.98 31.78
N THR A 153 2.51 -5.57 32.55
CA THR A 153 2.86 -6.29 33.78
C THR A 153 3.30 -7.73 33.50
N THR A 154 2.71 -8.32 32.47
CA THR A 154 2.94 -9.69 32.03
C THR A 154 3.94 -9.76 30.87
N GLU A 155 4.07 -8.69 30.10
CA GLU A 155 4.97 -8.60 28.96
C GLU A 155 5.84 -7.33 29.00
N PRO A 156 7.04 -7.40 29.59
CA PRO A 156 7.94 -6.24 29.71
C PRO A 156 8.36 -5.62 28.37
N LEU A 157 8.35 -6.40 27.28
CA LEU A 157 8.63 -5.87 25.94
C LEU A 157 7.61 -4.80 25.51
N CYS A 158 6.41 -4.79 26.12
CA CYS A 158 5.37 -3.81 25.83
C CYS A 158 5.48 -2.50 26.62
N GLU A 159 6.46 -2.33 27.50
CA GLU A 159 6.60 -1.09 28.29
C GLU A 159 6.76 0.17 27.42
N ASN A 160 7.51 0.06 26.32
CA ASN A 160 7.83 1.18 25.44
C ASN A 160 7.61 0.88 23.95
N ALA A 161 6.96 -0.24 23.63
CA ALA A 161 6.70 -0.66 22.26
C ALA A 161 5.24 -0.39 21.87
N VAL A 162 5.02 -0.10 20.58
CA VAL A 162 3.67 -0.03 20.01
C VAL A 162 3.17 -1.44 19.73
N ALA A 163 3.97 -2.26 19.07
CA ALA A 163 3.75 -3.68 18.91
C ALA A 163 5.10 -4.42 18.89
N VAL A 164 5.04 -5.75 19.01
CA VAL A 164 6.23 -6.60 18.98
C VAL A 164 5.92 -7.93 18.27
N ALA A 165 6.51 -8.13 17.10
CA ALA A 165 6.50 -9.40 16.38
C ALA A 165 7.43 -10.45 17.03
N ASN A 166 6.95 -11.68 17.11
CA ASN A 166 7.77 -12.86 17.40
C ASN A 166 8.01 -13.65 16.11
N ARG A 167 9.19 -13.47 15.51
CA ARG A 167 9.51 -14.10 14.22
C ARG A 167 9.49 -15.63 14.27
N PRO A 168 10.06 -16.31 15.28
CA PRO A 168 10.02 -17.77 15.33
C PRO A 168 8.61 -18.34 15.48
N GLY A 169 7.74 -17.65 16.24
CA GLY A 169 6.38 -18.08 16.54
C GLY A 169 5.32 -17.59 15.55
N ASN A 170 5.63 -16.65 14.67
CA ASN A 170 4.69 -16.03 13.73
C ASN A 170 3.44 -15.42 14.39
N PHE A 171 3.65 -14.71 15.49
CA PHE A 171 2.59 -13.99 16.20
C PHE A 171 3.08 -12.59 16.56
N ALA A 172 2.15 -11.67 16.84
CA ALA A 172 2.48 -10.32 17.27
C ALA A 172 1.71 -9.91 18.52
N ARG A 173 2.38 -9.12 19.35
CA ARG A 173 1.81 -8.49 20.55
C ARG A 173 1.43 -7.06 20.19
N LEU A 174 0.19 -6.70 20.40
CA LEU A 174 -0.30 -5.33 20.27
C LEU A 174 -0.29 -4.72 21.66
N CYS A 175 0.76 -3.94 21.94
CA CYS A 175 1.02 -3.40 23.26
C CYS A 175 0.04 -2.25 23.58
N PRO A 176 -0.08 -1.81 24.84
CA PRO A 176 -1.03 -0.76 25.20
C PRO A 176 -0.88 0.55 24.40
N LEU A 177 0.34 0.90 23.95
CA LEU A 177 0.59 2.06 23.10
C LEU A 177 -0.02 1.92 21.69
N TYR A 178 -0.24 0.70 21.18
CA TYR A 178 -0.96 0.45 19.93
C TYR A 178 -2.35 1.10 19.94
N PHE A 179 -3.10 0.89 21.02
CA PHE A 179 -4.47 1.35 21.14
C PHE A 179 -4.58 2.86 21.43
N GLN A 180 -3.45 3.54 21.63
CA GLN A 180 -3.37 5.00 21.74
C GLN A 180 -3.08 5.67 20.38
N GLN A 181 -2.76 4.89 19.34
CA GLN A 181 -2.51 5.42 18.00
C GLN A 181 -3.81 5.92 17.34
N SER A 182 -3.65 6.85 16.40
CA SER A 182 -4.78 7.42 15.66
C SER A 182 -5.54 6.35 14.87
N PHE A 183 -6.87 6.49 14.80
CA PHE A 183 -7.76 5.75 13.89
C PHE A 183 -8.29 6.63 12.76
N ASP A 184 -7.89 7.90 12.68
CA ASP A 184 -8.34 8.80 11.62
C ASP A 184 -7.49 8.62 10.37
N TYR A 185 -7.67 7.48 9.72
CA TYR A 185 -6.91 7.10 8.54
C TYR A 185 -6.96 8.16 7.43
N GLU A 186 -8.14 8.71 7.16
CA GLU A 186 -8.33 9.70 6.11
C GLU A 186 -7.51 10.97 6.36
N GLU A 187 -7.55 11.49 7.58
CA GLU A 187 -6.75 12.65 7.98
C GLU A 187 -5.26 12.35 7.92
N GLN A 188 -4.83 11.16 8.31
CA GLN A 188 -3.42 10.78 8.25
C GLN A 188 -2.90 10.70 6.83
N PHE A 189 -3.67 10.08 5.94
CA PHE A 189 -3.32 10.07 4.52
C PHE A 189 -3.32 11.48 3.94
N ARG A 190 -4.28 12.32 4.33
CA ARG A 190 -4.33 13.72 3.89
C ARG A 190 -3.10 14.49 4.37
N SER A 191 -2.72 14.36 5.64
CA SER A 191 -1.57 15.03 6.24
C SER A 191 -0.24 14.53 5.67
N TRP A 192 -0.11 13.22 5.43
CA TRP A 192 1.05 12.66 4.74
C TRP A 192 1.18 13.25 3.34
N ARG A 193 0.08 13.27 2.56
CA ARG A 193 0.06 13.80 1.19
C ARG A 193 0.37 15.29 1.11
N MET A 194 -0.16 16.09 2.02
CA MET A 194 -0.11 17.55 1.92
C MET A 194 1.16 18.15 2.54
N SER A 195 1.67 17.56 3.62
CA SER A 195 2.75 18.17 4.42
C SER A 195 3.82 17.18 4.84
N ARG A 196 3.78 15.93 4.34
CA ARG A 196 4.67 14.83 4.78
C ARG A 196 4.70 14.71 6.31
N THR A 197 3.58 15.07 6.94
CA THR A 197 3.34 14.96 8.38
C THR A 197 2.69 13.63 8.64
N ARG A 198 3.25 12.89 9.59
CA ARG A 198 2.82 11.53 9.89
C ARG A 198 2.42 11.46 11.36
N SER A 199 1.28 10.86 11.64
CA SER A 199 1.02 10.26 12.93
C SER A 199 0.71 8.78 12.72
N LEU A 200 1.46 7.94 13.42
CA LEU A 200 1.41 6.49 13.30
C LEU A 200 -0.02 5.98 13.55
N THR A 201 -0.45 5.03 12.73
CA THR A 201 -1.73 4.34 12.86
C THR A 201 -1.56 2.86 13.21
N GLY A 202 -2.65 2.23 13.66
CA GLY A 202 -2.67 0.79 13.90
C GLY A 202 -2.42 -0.03 12.63
N ALA A 203 -2.95 0.40 11.47
CA ALA A 203 -2.71 -0.26 10.19
C ALA A 203 -1.25 -0.21 9.73
N GLU A 204 -0.60 0.94 9.90
CA GLU A 204 0.84 1.10 9.62
C GLU A 204 1.66 0.19 10.53
N THR A 205 1.32 0.16 11.82
CA THR A 205 1.99 -0.72 12.78
C THR A 205 1.81 -2.18 12.39
N LEU A 206 0.60 -2.62 12.04
CA LEU A 206 0.39 -4.01 11.60
C LEU A 206 1.18 -4.32 10.33
N LEU A 207 1.19 -3.43 9.33
CA LEU A 207 1.97 -3.63 8.11
C LEU A 207 3.45 -3.84 8.44
N HIS A 208 4.01 -2.97 9.28
CA HIS A 208 5.37 -3.10 9.81
C HIS A 208 5.59 -4.47 10.46
N GLU A 209 4.76 -4.85 11.44
CA GLU A 209 4.94 -6.12 12.16
C GLU A 209 4.82 -7.35 11.24
N MET A 210 3.92 -7.33 10.26
CA MET A 210 3.78 -8.42 9.30
C MET A 210 5.04 -8.64 8.47
N THR A 211 5.83 -7.58 8.21
CA THR A 211 7.12 -7.72 7.51
C THR A 211 8.17 -8.47 8.33
N HIS A 212 8.06 -8.53 9.66
CA HIS A 212 8.98 -9.33 10.47
C HIS A 212 8.67 -10.83 10.44
N LEU A 213 7.44 -11.22 10.10
CA LEU A 213 6.97 -12.59 10.26
C LEU A 213 7.35 -13.45 9.04
N PRO A 214 8.29 -14.41 9.16
CA PRO A 214 8.69 -15.25 8.02
C PRO A 214 7.55 -16.15 7.52
N GLY A 215 6.54 -16.46 8.35
CA GLY A 215 5.33 -17.15 7.90
C GLY A 215 4.44 -16.32 6.97
N VAL A 216 4.57 -14.99 7.02
CA VAL A 216 3.88 -14.07 6.12
C VAL A 216 4.74 -13.80 4.89
N VAL A 217 5.94 -13.24 5.08
CA VAL A 217 6.77 -12.72 3.97
C VAL A 217 7.94 -13.64 3.57
N GLY A 218 8.02 -14.84 4.13
CA GLY A 218 9.07 -15.81 3.80
C GLY A 218 10.47 -15.30 4.14
N SER A 219 11.41 -15.49 3.22
CA SER A 219 12.80 -15.03 3.37
C SER A 219 13.00 -13.52 3.18
N TRP A 220 11.93 -12.78 2.91
CA TRP A 220 11.93 -11.31 2.82
C TRP A 220 11.59 -10.66 4.17
N ASN A 221 11.68 -11.41 5.26
CA ASN A 221 11.43 -10.87 6.58
C ASN A 221 12.48 -9.80 6.93
N THR A 222 12.02 -8.75 7.59
CA THR A 222 12.78 -7.53 7.87
C THR A 222 13.30 -7.48 9.30
N ASP A 223 14.16 -6.50 9.55
CA ASP A 223 14.68 -6.04 10.83
C ASP A 223 14.20 -4.62 11.19
N ASP A 224 14.43 -4.25 12.45
CA ASP A 224 14.24 -2.90 12.98
C ASP A 224 15.58 -2.15 13.01
N ILE A 225 15.93 -1.54 11.89
CA ILE A 225 17.20 -0.83 11.74
C ILE A 225 17.04 0.65 12.07
N ALA A 226 15.94 1.26 11.61
CA ALA A 226 15.58 2.62 11.94
C ALA A 226 14.06 2.79 12.00
N TYR A 227 13.63 3.69 12.87
CA TYR A 227 12.25 4.16 12.96
C TYR A 227 12.18 5.63 12.56
N GLU A 228 11.01 6.05 12.09
CA GLU A 228 10.72 7.43 11.66
C GLU A 228 11.34 7.77 10.30
N LYS A 229 10.61 8.59 9.52
CA LYS A 229 10.95 8.98 8.14
C LYS A 229 12.41 9.41 8.00
N ASP A 230 12.84 10.38 8.81
CA ASP A 230 14.14 11.03 8.60
C ASP A 230 15.30 10.05 8.85
N LYS A 231 15.16 9.11 9.79
CA LYS A 231 16.19 8.08 10.02
C LYS A 231 16.16 6.99 8.97
N CYS A 232 14.97 6.59 8.51
CA CYS A 232 14.81 5.59 7.45
C CYS A 232 15.41 6.04 6.11
N LEU A 233 15.31 7.33 5.78
CA LEU A 233 15.90 7.91 4.57
C LEU A 233 17.43 8.00 4.61
N LEU A 234 18.04 7.89 5.79
CA LEU A 234 19.50 7.96 5.98
C LEU A 234 20.18 6.57 6.02
N LEU A 235 19.39 5.49 5.94
CA LEU A 235 19.92 4.14 5.86
C LEU A 235 20.70 3.92 4.56
N ARG A 236 21.63 2.97 4.57
CA ARG A 236 22.24 2.49 3.31
C ARG A 236 21.22 1.65 2.55
N ASP A 237 21.34 1.56 1.23
CA ASP A 237 20.40 0.78 0.39
C ASP A 237 20.20 -0.67 0.88
N ALA A 238 21.29 -1.33 1.32
CA ALA A 238 21.22 -2.69 1.86
C ALA A 238 20.46 -2.77 3.20
N GLU A 239 20.38 -1.68 3.95
CA GLU A 239 19.61 -1.57 5.18
C GLU A 239 18.16 -1.17 4.88
N MET A 240 17.93 -0.25 3.93
CA MET A 240 16.59 0.19 3.52
C MET A 240 15.68 -0.97 3.14
N ILE A 241 16.16 -1.91 2.31
CA ILE A 241 15.38 -3.08 1.88
C ILE A 241 15.19 -4.13 2.99
N ASN A 242 15.95 -4.04 4.09
CA ASN A 242 15.82 -4.94 5.23
C ASN A 242 15.11 -4.28 6.42
N ASN A 243 14.63 -3.04 6.30
CA ASN A 243 13.99 -2.30 7.40
C ASN A 243 12.46 -2.34 7.30
N ALA A 244 11.78 -2.78 8.35
CA ALA A 244 10.32 -2.89 8.38
C ALA A 244 9.61 -1.55 8.13
N ASP A 245 10.09 -0.47 8.77
CA ASP A 245 9.52 0.87 8.63
C ASP A 245 9.59 1.39 7.20
N ASN A 246 10.59 0.99 6.39
CA ASN A 246 10.69 1.39 4.99
C ASN A 246 9.55 0.81 4.14
N TYR A 247 9.11 -0.43 4.40
CA TYR A 247 7.96 -1.02 3.70
C TYR A 247 6.64 -0.36 4.10
N MET A 248 6.50 -0.04 5.38
CA MET A 248 5.34 0.69 5.88
C MET A 248 5.27 2.11 5.31
N LEU A 249 6.39 2.85 5.32
CA LEU A 249 6.46 4.21 4.78
C LEU A 249 6.26 4.23 3.26
N PHE A 250 6.85 3.26 2.55
CA PHE A 250 6.60 3.10 1.11
C PHE A 250 5.11 2.90 0.82
N ALA A 251 4.37 2.15 1.64
CA ALA A 251 2.94 1.93 1.42
C ALA A 251 2.07 3.19 1.55
N LEU A 252 2.61 4.30 2.08
CA LEU A 252 1.97 5.60 2.13
C LEU A 252 2.18 6.44 0.84
N GLU A 253 3.14 6.09 -0.02
CA GLU A 253 3.41 6.79 -1.29
C GLU A 253 2.37 6.47 -2.40
N PRO A 254 1.99 5.20 -2.63
CA PRO A 254 1.01 4.81 -3.63
C PRO A 254 -0.37 5.43 -3.42
N GLY A 255 -0.93 5.99 -4.49
CA GLY A 255 -2.09 6.89 -4.43
C GLY A 255 -1.71 8.34 -4.70
N PHE A 256 -0.46 8.59 -5.10
CA PHE A 256 0.05 9.89 -5.45
C PHE A 256 0.75 9.93 -6.79
N HIS A 257 0.37 10.97 -7.53
CA HIS A 257 1.07 11.54 -8.65
C HIS A 257 1.43 12.98 -8.28
N ILE A 258 2.43 13.14 -7.43
CA ILE A 258 3.06 14.45 -7.27
C ILE A 258 4.43 14.41 -7.91
N ALA A 259 4.68 15.46 -8.66
CA ALA A 259 6.01 15.80 -9.09
C ALA A 259 6.86 16.14 -7.87
N ASP A 260 7.76 15.25 -7.47
CA ASP A 260 8.76 15.56 -6.45
C ASP A 260 9.82 16.49 -7.05
N ILE A 261 9.70 17.78 -6.78
CA ILE A 261 10.71 18.76 -7.20
C ILE A 261 11.93 18.63 -6.27
N PHE A 262 12.95 17.90 -6.71
CA PHE A 262 14.26 17.84 -6.03
C PHE A 262 15.11 19.05 -6.42
N LEU A 263 15.38 19.93 -5.46
CA LEU A 263 16.22 21.11 -5.63
C LEU A 263 17.65 20.74 -5.24
N VAL A 264 18.57 20.73 -6.21
CA VAL A 264 19.99 20.36 -6.01
C VAL A 264 20.88 21.54 -6.40
N GLY A 265 21.66 22.08 -5.45
CA GLY A 265 22.66 23.12 -5.64
C GLY A 265 23.52 23.31 -4.38
N GLU A 266 24.78 23.74 -4.52
CA GLU A 266 25.69 23.95 -3.38
C GLU A 266 25.34 25.20 -2.53
N ASP A 267 24.55 26.14 -3.08
CA ASP A 267 24.11 27.39 -2.43
C ASP A 267 22.65 27.74 -2.83
N PHE A 268 21.69 26.87 -2.49
CA PHE A 268 20.29 27.05 -2.88
C PHE A 268 19.49 27.84 -1.83
N ASP A 269 18.87 28.97 -2.21
CA ASP A 269 17.87 29.68 -1.39
C ASP A 269 16.46 29.05 -1.58
N PRO A 270 15.89 28.38 -0.54
CA PRO A 270 14.58 27.74 -0.63
C PRO A 270 13.40 28.72 -0.82
N THR A 271 13.62 30.03 -0.78
CA THR A 271 12.62 31.06 -1.02
C THR A 271 12.66 31.65 -2.43
N ASN A 272 13.67 31.33 -3.24
CA ASN A 272 13.87 31.86 -4.59
C ASN A 272 13.73 30.76 -5.66
N ILE A 273 12.54 30.62 -6.24
CA ILE A 273 12.25 29.62 -7.29
C ILE A 273 13.05 29.81 -8.59
N ASN A 274 13.76 30.93 -8.75
CA ASN A 274 14.63 31.17 -9.90
C ASN A 274 15.99 30.45 -9.78
N GLU A 275 16.33 29.91 -8.61
CA GLU A 275 17.61 29.20 -8.35
C GLU A 275 17.48 27.67 -8.51
N VAL A 276 16.35 27.19 -9.04
CA VAL A 276 16.08 25.77 -9.27
C VAL A 276 16.87 25.27 -10.47
N ILE A 277 17.91 24.47 -10.22
CA ILE A 277 18.77 23.88 -11.26
C ILE A 277 18.14 22.62 -11.86
N TRP A 278 17.33 21.88 -11.08
CA TRP A 278 16.71 20.63 -11.50
C TRP A 278 15.38 20.35 -10.77
N ALA A 279 14.51 19.55 -11.38
CA ALA A 279 13.24 19.09 -10.81
C ALA A 279 12.83 17.76 -11.47
N VAL A 280 12.31 16.79 -10.70
CA VAL A 280 11.86 15.49 -11.24
C VAL A 280 10.39 15.25 -10.97
N ALA A 281 9.55 15.48 -11.97
CA ALA A 281 8.19 14.99 -11.89
C ALA A 281 8.13 13.47 -12.17
N THR A 282 7.89 12.63 -11.16
CA THR A 282 7.45 11.25 -11.42
C THR A 282 5.95 11.25 -11.76
N ARG A 283 5.62 10.60 -12.88
CA ARG A 283 4.40 10.75 -13.69
C ARG A 283 3.06 10.70 -12.93
N SER A 284 2.12 11.55 -13.39
CA SER A 284 0.68 11.33 -13.37
C SER A 284 0.20 10.57 -14.60
N CYS A 285 -0.93 9.88 -14.50
CA CYS A 285 -1.78 9.56 -15.66
C CYS A 285 -1.75 10.71 -16.68
N LEU A 286 -1.43 10.37 -17.94
CA LEU A 286 -1.05 11.22 -19.09
C LEU A 286 0.46 11.31 -19.28
N ASP A 287 0.91 10.71 -20.37
CA ASP A 287 2.28 10.53 -20.83
C ASP A 287 3.17 11.80 -20.90
N VAL A 288 3.56 12.38 -19.75
CA VAL A 288 4.45 13.54 -19.71
C VAL A 288 5.49 13.39 -18.61
N ILE A 289 6.76 13.41 -19.01
CA ILE A 289 7.89 13.69 -18.12
C ILE A 289 8.30 15.14 -18.44
N ALA A 290 8.26 16.03 -17.45
CA ALA A 290 8.74 17.40 -17.60
C ALA A 290 10.16 17.49 -17.05
N PHE A 291 11.12 17.87 -17.91
CA PHE A 291 12.46 18.25 -17.49
C PHE A 291 12.55 19.77 -17.52
N LEU A 292 12.90 20.38 -16.38
CA LEU A 292 13.26 21.79 -16.31
C LEU A 292 14.79 21.87 -16.16
N SER A 293 15.46 22.43 -17.17
CA SER A 293 16.88 22.78 -17.11
C SER A 293 16.99 24.26 -17.43
N TYR A 294 17.42 25.07 -16.47
CA TYR A 294 17.85 26.43 -16.74
C TYR A 294 19.35 26.44 -17.00
N LYS A 295 19.78 27.08 -18.10
CA LYS A 295 21.18 27.46 -18.29
C LYS A 295 21.19 28.94 -18.64
N ASP A 296 21.97 29.70 -17.88
CA ASP A 296 22.02 31.16 -17.84
C ASP A 296 21.66 31.91 -19.12
N GLY A 297 20.82 32.94 -18.94
CA GLY A 297 20.90 34.18 -19.70
C GLY A 297 20.37 34.15 -21.13
N ASN A 298 19.21 34.79 -21.33
CA ASN A 298 18.72 35.33 -22.61
C ASN A 298 18.14 34.39 -23.67
N THR A 299 17.77 33.16 -23.33
CA THR A 299 16.96 32.32 -24.22
C THR A 299 15.70 31.86 -23.50
N GLY A 300 14.53 32.08 -24.11
CA GLY A 300 13.24 31.72 -23.54
C GLY A 300 13.16 30.24 -23.17
N LEU A 301 12.32 29.95 -22.17
CA LEU A 301 12.01 28.62 -21.67
C LEU A 301 11.79 27.63 -22.83
N ILE A 302 12.71 26.70 -23.07
CA ILE A 302 12.47 25.59 -23.99
C ILE A 302 11.96 24.43 -23.16
N LEU A 303 10.63 24.29 -23.15
CA LEU A 303 9.96 23.05 -22.76
C LEU A 303 10.43 21.94 -23.70
N TYR A 304 11.30 21.06 -23.23
CA TYR A 304 11.51 19.77 -23.89
C TYR A 304 10.38 18.82 -23.48
N VAL A 305 9.33 18.80 -24.30
CA VAL A 305 8.30 17.76 -24.25
C VAL A 305 8.74 16.63 -25.17
N SER A 306 9.23 15.53 -24.61
CA SER A 306 9.47 14.30 -25.37
C SER A 306 8.14 13.53 -25.46
N HIS A 307 7.42 13.67 -26.56
CA HIS A 307 6.34 12.76 -26.92
C HIS A 307 6.94 11.48 -27.52
N ARG A 308 6.79 10.33 -26.86
CA ARG A 308 6.92 9.05 -27.58
C ARG A 308 5.60 8.78 -28.31
N TYR A 309 5.54 9.15 -29.58
CA TYR A 309 4.58 8.57 -30.51
C TYR A 309 5.07 7.16 -30.87
N TRP A 310 4.29 6.14 -30.48
CA TRP A 310 4.28 4.89 -31.25
C TRP A 310 3.38 5.12 -32.47
N ALA A 311 3.99 5.33 -33.63
CA ALA A 311 3.32 5.18 -34.91
C ALA A 311 3.46 3.71 -35.36
N MET A 312 2.35 2.99 -35.44
CA MET A 312 2.15 1.98 -36.48
C MET A 312 0.83 2.33 -37.18
N PHE A 313 1.00 2.91 -38.38
CA PHE A 313 -0.02 3.40 -39.33
C PHE A 313 -0.79 4.67 -38.95
#